data_AF-A0A914CVQ1-F1
#
_entry.id   AF-A0A914CVQ1-F1
#
_cell.length_a   1.000
_cell.length_b   1.000
_cell.length_c   1.000
_cell.angle_alpha   90.00
_cell.angle_beta   90.00
_cell.angle_gamma   90.00
#
_symmetry.space_group_name_H-M   'P 1'
#
loop_
_entity.id
_entity.type
_entity.pdbx_description
1 polymer ?
#
loop_
_entity_poly.entity_id
_entity_poly.type
_entity_poly.pdbx_seq_one_letter_code
_entity_poly.pdbx_strand_id
1 'polypeptide(L)'
;IAKVFMTNMDLDERGKPRDRLQNKLRLSFRDFSKKCSDALNKNEQLIQADQVDYQKELKKNYLDFTNQLSEIMGSTRVEQKLVHAPPIQLHTHTVHALAAAAEGPVSNV
;
A
#
# COMPACT_ATOMS: atom_id res chain seq x y z
N ILE A 1 -3.28 -10.06 -15.37
CA ILE A 1 -3.05 -11.48 -14.97
C ILE A 1 -4.31 -12.09 -14.37
N ALA A 2 -4.76 -11.68 -13.17
CA ALA A 2 -5.92 -12.28 -12.49
C ALA A 2 -7.18 -12.38 -13.40
N LYS A 3 -7.58 -11.29 -14.06
CA LYS A 3 -8.74 -11.25 -14.97
C LYS A 3 -8.68 -12.29 -16.11
N VAL A 4 -7.50 -12.61 -16.62
CA VAL A 4 -7.36 -13.56 -17.74
C VAL A 4 -7.50 -15.00 -17.24
N PHE A 5 -6.93 -15.30 -16.08
CA PHE A 5 -6.80 -16.67 -15.60
C PHE A 5 -7.85 -17.09 -14.56
N MET A 6 -8.61 -16.14 -13.99
CA MET A 6 -9.50 -16.39 -12.86
C MET A 6 -10.96 -15.93 -13.07
N THR A 7 -11.31 -15.28 -14.18
CA THR A 7 -12.69 -14.81 -14.40
C THR A 7 -13.68 -15.93 -14.75
N ASN A 8 -13.21 -17.03 -15.33
CA ASN A 8 -14.03 -18.19 -15.71
C ASN A 8 -13.64 -19.43 -14.88
N MET A 9 -13.54 -19.30 -13.55
CA MET A 9 -13.23 -20.44 -12.69
C MET A 9 -14.43 -21.37 -12.58
N ASP A 10 -14.23 -22.65 -12.91
CA ASP A 10 -15.18 -23.72 -12.58
C ASP A 10 -15.04 -24.02 -11.08
N LEU A 11 -16.07 -23.69 -10.30
CA LEU A 11 -16.08 -23.87 -8.86
C LEU A 11 -16.79 -25.18 -8.51
N ASP A 12 -16.23 -25.94 -7.59
CA ASP A 12 -16.90 -27.11 -7.01
C ASP A 12 -18.07 -26.71 -6.10
N GLU A 13 -18.83 -27.70 -5.62
CA GLU A 13 -19.97 -27.49 -4.70
C GLU A 13 -19.56 -26.79 -3.37
N ARG A 14 -18.26 -26.70 -3.09
CA ARG A 14 -17.69 -26.04 -1.91
C ARG A 14 -17.14 -24.64 -2.23
N GLY A 15 -17.34 -24.14 -3.44
CA GLY A 15 -16.88 -22.83 -3.90
C GLY A 15 -15.38 -22.76 -4.18
N LYS A 16 -14.69 -23.90 -4.35
CA LYS A 16 -13.26 -23.97 -4.62
C LYS A 16 -13.01 -24.19 -6.12
N PRO A 17 -11.99 -23.54 -6.72
CA PRO A 17 -11.62 -23.80 -8.10
C PRO A 17 -11.25 -25.28 -8.30
N ARG A 18 -11.89 -25.92 -9.28
CA ARG A 18 -11.66 -27.32 -9.65
C ARG A 18 -10.27 -27.52 -10.28
N ASP A 19 -9.79 -26.51 -11.00
CA ASP A 19 -8.41 -26.46 -11.48
C ASP A 19 -7.44 -26.11 -10.33
N ARG A 20 -6.48 -27.02 -10.11
CA ARG A 20 -5.42 -26.88 -9.11
C ARG A 20 -4.53 -25.66 -9.35
N LEU A 21 -4.26 -25.31 -10.62
CA LEU A 21 -3.44 -24.15 -10.99
C LEU A 21 -4.17 -22.84 -10.69
N GLN A 22 -5.47 -22.77 -10.99
CA GLN A 22 -6.32 -21.63 -10.62
C GLN A 22 -6.40 -21.47 -9.11
N ASN A 23 -6.56 -22.55 -8.35
CA ASN A 23 -6.55 -22.49 -6.89
C ASN A 23 -5.19 -22.02 -6.33
N LYS A 24 -4.06 -22.49 -6.90
CA LYS A 24 -2.73 -22.01 -6.52
C LYS A 24 -2.60 -20.50 -6.82
N LEU A 25 -3.03 -20.07 -8.00
CA LEU A 25 -2.99 -18.66 -8.39
C LEU A 25 -3.85 -17.78 -7.47
N ARG A 26 -5.04 -18.25 -7.09
CA ARG A 26 -5.92 -17.57 -6.11
C ARG A 26 -5.23 -17.35 -4.78
N LEU A 27 -4.59 -18.40 -4.25
CA LEU A 27 -3.85 -18.31 -2.99
C LEU A 27 -2.65 -17.36 -3.11
N SER A 28 -1.92 -17.41 -4.23
CA SER A 28 -0.82 -16.47 -4.50
C SER A 28 -1.29 -15.02 -4.52
N PHE A 29 -2.45 -14.71 -5.13
CA PHE A 29 -2.99 -13.35 -5.13
C PHE A 29 -3.44 -12.89 -3.73
N ARG A 30 -3.99 -13.80 -2.92
CA ARG A 30 -4.33 -13.50 -1.52
C ARG A 30 -3.08 -13.13 -0.71
N ASP A 31 -2.03 -13.94 -0.84
CA ASP A 31 -0.78 -13.72 -0.12
C ASP A 31 -0.06 -12.46 -0.64
N PHE A 32 -0.09 -12.22 -1.96
CA PHE A 32 0.43 -11.01 -2.57
C PHE A 32 -0.27 -9.75 -2.06
N SER A 33 -1.62 -9.74 -2.02
CA SER A 33 -2.38 -8.61 -1.48
C SER A 33 -1.99 -8.32 -0.03
N LYS A 34 -1.84 -9.37 0.81
CA LYS A 34 -1.37 -9.21 2.19
C LYS A 34 0.02 -8.57 2.25
N LYS A 35 0.95 -9.04 1.41
CA LYS A 35 2.31 -8.48 1.36
C LYS A 35 2.34 -7.02 0.91
N CYS A 36 1.48 -6.63 -0.03
CA CYS A 36 1.32 -5.22 -0.42
C CYS A 36 0.83 -4.37 0.77
N SER A 37 -0.13 -4.86 1.56
CA SER A 37 -0.59 -4.16 2.77
C SER A 37 0.54 -3.98 3.77
N ASP A 38 1.31 -5.04 4.05
CA ASP A 38 2.43 -4.99 5.00
C ASP A 38 3.51 -3.99 4.53
N ALA A 39 3.82 -4.01 3.22
CA ALA A 39 4.77 -3.09 2.62
C ALA A 39 4.30 -1.63 2.66
N LEU A 40 3.01 -1.36 2.42
CA LEU A 40 2.46 0.00 2.51
C LEU A 40 2.50 0.55 3.94
N ASN A 41 2.17 -0.28 4.93
CA ASN A 41 2.26 0.09 6.33
C ASN A 41 3.71 0.38 6.72
N LYS A 42 4.67 -0.39 6.20
CA LYS A 42 6.09 -0.12 6.43
C LYS A 42 6.55 1.14 5.72
N ASN A 43 6.09 1.39 4.49
CA ASN A 43 6.43 2.57 3.72
C ASN A 43 5.98 3.85 4.44
N GLU A 44 4.78 3.85 5.03
CA GLU A 44 4.25 4.98 5.81
C GLU A 44 5.14 5.40 6.98
N GLN A 45 5.91 4.47 7.56
CA GLN A 45 6.84 4.76 8.64
C GLN A 45 8.19 5.31 8.15
N LEU A 46 8.48 5.20 6.85
CA LEU A 46 9.79 5.49 6.25
C LEU A 46 9.76 6.70 5.31
N ILE A 47 8.57 7.15 4.88
CA ILE A 47 8.43 8.30 3.99
C ILE A 47 8.88 9.61 4.64
N GLN A 48 9.39 10.52 3.82
CA GLN A 48 9.68 11.90 4.19
C GLN A 48 8.44 12.80 4.04
N ALA A 49 8.49 14.02 4.59
CA ALA A 49 7.33 14.93 4.61
C ALA A 49 6.83 15.33 3.20
N ASP A 50 7.75 15.43 2.24
CA ASP A 50 7.47 15.69 0.82
C ASP A 50 6.88 14.48 0.08
N GLN A 51 6.91 13.28 0.68
CA GLN A 51 6.42 12.03 0.10
C GLN A 51 5.04 11.62 0.59
N VAL A 52 4.36 12.46 1.37
CA VAL A 52 3.03 12.16 1.94
C VAL A 52 1.98 11.96 0.85
N ASP A 53 1.95 12.80 -0.18
CA ASP A 53 0.96 12.67 -1.26
C ASP A 53 1.24 11.44 -2.15
N TYR A 54 2.52 11.08 -2.31
CA TYR A 54 2.91 9.81 -2.93
C TYR A 54 2.35 8.61 -2.15
N GLN A 55 2.48 8.61 -0.81
CA GLN A 55 1.94 7.53 0.02
C GLN A 55 0.40 7.47 -0.03
N LYS A 56 -0.30 8.61 -0.09
CA LYS A 56 -1.76 8.65 -0.26
C LYS A 56 -2.18 7.99 -1.56
N GLU A 57 -1.51 8.31 -2.67
CA GLU A 57 -1.82 7.73 -3.97
C GLU A 57 -1.51 6.23 -4.02
N LEU A 58 -0.42 5.79 -3.38
CA LEU A 58 -0.13 4.36 -3.22
C LEU A 58 -1.24 3.61 -2.46
N LYS A 59 -1.75 4.19 -1.37
CA LYS A 59 -2.86 3.62 -0.60
C LYS A 59 -4.15 3.54 -1.43
N LYS A 60 -4.44 4.58 -2.22
CA LYS A 60 -5.58 4.61 -3.13
C LYS A 60 -5.47 3.51 -4.20
N ASN A 61 -4.32 3.40 -4.85
CA ASN A 61 -4.06 2.37 -5.85
C ASN A 61 -4.20 0.95 -5.28
N TYR A 62 -3.74 0.73 -4.05
CA TYR A 62 -3.92 -0.54 -3.36
C TYR A 62 -5.40 -0.85 -3.08
N LEU A 63 -6.17 0.14 -2.63
CA LEU A 63 -7.60 -0.03 -2.41
C LEU A 63 -8.30 -0.44 -3.72
N ASP A 64 -8.06 0.28 -4.80
CA ASP A 64 -8.64 -0.03 -6.12
C ASP A 64 -8.22 -1.42 -6.61
N PHE A 65 -6.95 -1.78 -6.45
CA PHE A 65 -6.45 -3.12 -6.74
C PHE A 65 -7.18 -4.20 -5.94
N THR A 66 -7.32 -4.04 -4.62
CA THR A 66 -7.99 -5.04 -3.78
C THR A 66 -9.48 -5.17 -4.07
N ASN A 67 -10.15 -4.07 -4.42
CA ASN A 67 -11.54 -4.08 -4.85
C ASN A 67 -11.71 -4.91 -6.14
N GLN A 68 -10.93 -4.59 -7.18
CA GLN A 68 -10.95 -5.36 -8.43
C GLN A 68 -10.59 -6.83 -8.22
N LEU A 69 -9.62 -7.11 -7.34
CA LEU A 69 -9.24 -8.48 -7.01
C LEU A 69 -10.36 -9.24 -6.29
N SER A 70 -11.09 -8.58 -5.39
CA SER A 70 -12.24 -9.17 -4.68
C SER A 70 -13.38 -9.56 -5.62
N GLU A 71 -13.67 -8.71 -6.60
CA GLU A 71 -14.66 -8.97 -7.65
C GLU A 71 -14.28 -10.19 -8.50
N ILE A 72 -13.00 -10.31 -8.88
CA ILE A 72 -12.50 -11.45 -9.65
C ILE A 72 -12.52 -12.76 -8.83
N MET A 73 -12.26 -12.70 -7.53
CA MET A 73 -12.15 -13.89 -6.67
C MET A 73 -13.48 -14.35 -6.04
N GLY A 74 -14.59 -13.62 -6.28
CA GLY A 74 -15.92 -13.93 -5.72
C GLY A 74 -15.97 -13.95 -4.19
N SER A 75 -14.98 -13.34 -3.52
CA SER A 75 -14.87 -13.33 -2.06
C SER A 75 -15.36 -11.97 -1.53
N THR A 76 -16.23 -11.99 -0.52
CA THR A 76 -16.81 -10.81 0.13
C THR A 76 -15.73 -9.78 0.50
N ARG A 77 -16.06 -8.49 0.30
CA ARG A 77 -15.21 -7.31 0.48
C ARG A 77 -14.27 -7.45 1.69
N VAL A 78 -12.98 -7.20 1.47
CA VAL A 78 -11.98 -7.09 2.54
C VAL A 78 -12.36 -5.89 3.40
N GLU A 79 -12.65 -6.10 4.68
CA GLU A 79 -13.00 -5.04 5.63
C GLU A 79 -11.91 -3.95 5.66
N GLN A 80 -12.36 -2.73 5.41
CA GLN A 80 -11.54 -1.53 5.27
C GLN A 80 -11.01 -1.08 6.64
N LYS A 81 -9.82 -1.55 7.03
CA LYS A 81 -9.14 -1.03 8.24
C LYS A 81 -8.10 0.07 7.95
N LEU A 82 -7.81 0.37 6.67
CA LEU A 82 -6.71 1.28 6.29
C LEU A 82 -7.13 2.76 6.13
N VAL A 83 -8.43 3.08 6.11
CA VAL A 83 -8.93 4.39 5.62
C VAL A 83 -9.22 5.40 6.74
N HIS A 84 -9.23 5.00 8.01
CA HIS A 84 -9.51 5.91 9.14
C HIS A 84 -8.33 6.03 10.10
N ALA A 85 -7.18 6.50 9.59
CA ALA A 85 -6.17 7.08 10.47
C ALA A 85 -6.51 8.56 10.66
N PRO A 86 -6.60 9.07 11.90
CA PRO A 86 -6.70 10.51 12.16
C PRO A 86 -5.50 11.25 11.54
N PRO A 87 -5.58 12.58 11.32
CA PRO A 87 -4.47 13.32 10.71
C PRO A 87 -3.18 13.03 11.49
N ILE A 88 -2.19 12.48 10.80
CA ILE A 88 -0.92 12.10 11.41
C ILE A 88 -0.22 13.38 11.86
N GLN A 89 0.02 13.47 13.18
CA GLN A 89 0.94 14.43 13.77
C GLN A 89 2.34 14.15 13.22
N LEU A 90 2.85 15.08 12.41
CA LEU A 90 4.13 15.02 11.73
C LEU A 90 5.26 14.82 12.77
N HIS A 91 5.91 13.66 12.79
CA HIS A 91 7.18 13.51 13.52
C HIS A 91 8.29 14.08 12.63
N THR A 92 8.49 15.39 12.77
CA THR A 92 9.64 16.10 12.22
C THR A 92 10.90 15.59 12.94
N HIS A 93 11.57 14.58 12.39
CA HIS A 93 12.94 14.28 12.77
C HIS A 93 13.84 15.39 12.23
N THR A 94 13.99 16.41 13.08
CA THR A 94 15.11 17.32 13.26
C THR A 94 16.28 17.11 12.28
N VAL A 95 16.38 17.98 11.28
CA VAL A 95 17.66 18.41 10.72
C VAL A 95 18.00 19.80 11.26
N HIS A 96 18.08 19.94 12.58
CA HIS A 96 18.89 20.99 13.20
C HIS A 96 20.33 20.46 13.31
N ALA A 97 21.09 20.56 12.23
CA ALA A 97 22.54 20.50 12.28
C ALA A 97 23.12 21.22 11.05
N LEU A 98 23.83 22.33 11.30
CA LEU A 98 24.57 23.19 10.36
C LEU A 98 23.79 24.22 9.54
N ALA A 99 23.36 25.32 10.18
CA ALA A 99 23.27 26.63 9.52
C ALA A 99 23.36 27.81 10.52
N ALA A 100 24.16 27.67 11.59
CA ALA A 100 24.37 28.75 12.59
C ALA A 100 25.83 29.23 12.63
N ALA A 101 26.48 29.33 11.47
CA ALA A 101 27.82 29.89 11.37
C ALA A 101 28.01 30.64 10.05
N ALA A 102 27.24 31.69 9.81
CA ALA A 102 27.56 32.66 8.76
C ALA A 102 26.81 33.99 8.93
N GLU A 103 26.85 34.62 10.11
CA GLU A 103 26.51 36.05 10.20
C GLU A 103 27.54 36.83 11.03
N GLY A 104 28.49 37.42 10.31
CA GLY A 104 29.08 38.74 10.58
C GLY A 104 30.52 38.80 11.14
N PRO A 105 31.26 39.93 10.97
CA PRO A 105 31.02 41.08 10.08
C PRO A 105 32.18 41.37 9.09
N VAL A 106 31.80 41.94 7.95
CA VAL A 106 32.70 42.69 7.05
C VAL A 106 33.22 43.91 7.80
N SER A 107 34.53 44.11 7.84
CA SER A 107 35.13 45.39 8.24
C SER A 107 36.21 45.78 7.24
N ASN A 108 35.88 46.81 6.45
CA ASN A 108 36.82 47.63 5.70
C ASN A 108 37.64 48.45 6.69
N VAL A 109 38.97 48.36 6.63
CA VAL A 109 39.95 49.47 6.68
C VAL A 109 41.20 49.00 5.94
#